data_AF-W1XN19-F1
#
_entry.id   AF-W1XN19-F1
#
_cell.length_a   1.000
_cell.length_b   1.000
_cell.length_c   1.000
_cell.angle_alpha   90.00
_cell.angle_beta   90.00
_cell.angle_gamma   90.00
#
_symmetry.space_group_name_H-M   'P 1'
#
loop_
_entity.id
_entity.type
_entity.pdbx_description
1 polymer ?
#
loop_
_entity_poly.entity_id
_entity_poly.type
_entity_poly.pdbx_seq_one_letter_code
_entity_poly.pdbx_strand_id
1 'polypeptide(L)' 'MAILGLGTDIVEIARIEAVIARSGERLARRVLSDNEWAIWKTHHQPVRFLAKRF' A
#
# COMPACT_ATOMS: atom_id res chain seq x y z
N MET A 1 17.00 -24.84 -12.89
CA MET A 1 16.80 -23.79 -11.87
C MET A 1 15.46 -24.06 -11.20
N ALA A 2 15.40 -24.19 -9.88
CA ALA A 2 14.16 -24.50 -9.15
C ALA A 2 13.49 -23.23 -8.61
N ILE A 3 12.18 -23.31 -8.35
CA ILE A 3 11.44 -22.24 -7.68
C ILE A 3 11.97 -22.11 -6.24
N LEU A 4 12.37 -20.90 -5.84
CA LEU A 4 12.90 -20.62 -4.49
C LEU A 4 11.80 -20.29 -3.47
N GLY A 5 10.61 -19.88 -3.93
CA GLY A 5 9.46 -19.59 -3.07
C GLY A 5 8.24 -19.11 -3.87
N LEU A 6 7.06 -19.18 -3.25
CA LEU A 6 5.77 -18.72 -3.76
C LEU A 6 5.00 -18.02 -2.65
N GLY A 7 4.40 -16.87 -2.94
CA GLY A 7 3.52 -16.15 -2.02
C GLY A 7 2.34 -15.55 -2.77
N THR A 8 1.20 -15.45 -2.08
CA THR A 8 -0.02 -14.79 -2.57
C THR A 8 -0.61 -13.97 -1.45
N ASP A 9 -1.24 -12.85 -1.79
CA ASP A 9 -1.98 -12.01 -0.86
C ASP A 9 -3.24 -11.44 -1.51
N ILE A 10 -4.21 -11.05 -0.68
CA ILE A 10 -5.43 -10.37 -1.09
C ILE A 10 -5.72 -9.19 -0.17
N VAL A 11 -5.87 -8.01 -0.76
CA VAL A 11 -6.10 -6.76 -0.04
C VAL A 11 -7.43 -6.15 -0.47
N GLU A 12 -8.37 -6.08 0.48
CA GLU A 12 -9.58 -5.29 0.31
C GLU A 12 -9.28 -3.78 0.40
N ILE A 13 -9.67 -3.02 -0.62
CA ILE A 13 -9.40 -1.58 -0.68
C ILE A 13 -10.10 -0.83 0.46
N ALA A 14 -11.34 -1.21 0.79
CA ALA A 14 -12.11 -0.59 1.88
C ALA A 14 -11.41 -0.74 3.24
N ARG A 15 -10.69 -1.85 3.47
CA ARG A 15 -9.86 -2.04 4.68
C ARG A 15 -8.76 -0.99 4.75
N ILE A 16 -8.08 -0.71 3.64
CA ILE A 16 -7.00 0.29 3.59
C ILE A 16 -7.58 1.69 3.80
N GLU A 17 -8.72 1.99 3.20
CA GLU A 17 -9.43 3.26 3.40
C GLU A 17 -9.77 3.49 4.87
N ALA A 18 -10.35 2.49 5.56
CA ALA A 18 -10.67 2.57 6.98
C ALA A 18 -9.42 2.80 7.85
N VAL A 19 -8.28 2.19 7.51
CA VAL A 19 -7.03 2.41 8.24
C VAL A 19 -6.49 3.82 8.03
N ILE A 20 -6.52 4.33 6.79
CA ILE A 20 -6.12 5.72 6.50
C ILE A 20 -7.04 6.69 7.24
N ALA A 21 -8.35 6.47 7.23
CA ALA A 21 -9.30 7.31 7.96
C ALA A 21 -9.00 7.34 9.47
N ARG A 22 -8.61 6.21 10.06
CA ARG A 22 -8.30 6.12 11.50
C ARG A 22 -6.93 6.68 11.89
N SER A 23 -5.92 6.54 11.02
CA SER A 23 -4.51 6.77 11.38
C SER A 23 -3.73 7.68 10.44
N GLY A 24 -4.42 8.29 9.48
CA GLY A 24 -3.86 9.16 8.47
C GLY A 24 -2.80 8.45 7.62
N GLU A 25 -1.67 9.13 7.43
CA GLU A 25 -0.60 8.68 6.54
C GLU A 25 0.31 7.59 7.14
N ARG A 26 0.09 7.20 8.40
CA ARG A 26 1.03 6.35 9.14
C ARG A 26 1.27 5.00 8.48
N LEU A 27 0.23 4.41 7.88
CA LEU A 27 0.34 3.15 7.14
C LEU A 27 1.21 3.32 5.89
N ALA A 28 0.95 4.37 5.11
CA ALA A 28 1.69 4.66 3.89
C ALA A 28 3.18 4.90 4.19
N ARG A 29 3.53 5.66 5.24
CA ARG A 29 4.94 5.84 5.65
C ARG A 29 5.63 4.58 6.17
N ARG A 30 4.88 3.56 6.60
CA ARG A 30 5.45 2.31 7.10
C ARG A 30 5.77 1.33 5.97
N VAL A 31 4.97 1.33 4.91
CA VAL A 31 5.02 0.32 3.86
C VAL A 31 5.73 0.82 2.61
N LEU A 32 5.57 2.10 2.28
CA LEU A 32 6.15 2.67 1.09
C LEU A 32 7.60 3.07 1.32
N SER A 33 8.45 2.83 0.32
CA SER A 33 9.77 3.47 0.23
C SER A 33 9.63 4.99 0.01
N ASP A 34 10.72 5.75 0.18
CA ASP A 34 10.71 7.21 -0.03
C ASP A 34 10.25 7.62 -1.43
N ASN A 35 10.62 6.85 -2.45
CA ASN A 35 10.21 7.08 -3.84
C ASN A 35 8.71 6.86 -4.03
N GLU A 36 8.18 5.78 -3.47
CA GLU A 36 6.75 5.46 -3.57
C GLU A 36 5.90 6.39 -2.73
N TRP A 37 6.43 6.87 -1.61
CA TRP A 37 5.82 7.90 -0.79
C TRP A 37 5.63 9.21 -1.56
N ALA A 38 6.65 9.64 -2.31
CA ALA A 38 6.56 10.83 -3.16
C ALA A 38 5.46 10.68 -4.23
N ILE A 39 5.34 9.50 -4.84
CA ILE A 39 4.28 9.19 -5.80
C ILE A 39 2.91 9.17 -5.12
N TRP A 40 2.78 8.50 -3.97
CA TRP A 40 1.50 8.36 -3.25
C TRP A 40 0.89 9.72 -2.90
N LYS A 41 1.72 10.69 -2.49
CA LYS A 41 1.26 12.04 -2.16
C LYS A 41 0.62 12.80 -3.33
N THR A 42 0.98 12.49 -4.56
CA THR A 42 0.44 13.16 -5.76
C THR A 42 -0.46 12.25 -6.60
N HIS A 43 -0.69 11.01 -6.14
CA HIS A 43 -1.45 10.02 -6.87
C HIS A 43 -2.95 10.33 -6.82
N HIS A 44 -3.62 10.24 -7.98
CA HIS A 44 -5.05 10.54 -8.13
C HIS A 44 -5.97 9.53 -7.43
N GLN A 45 -5.44 8.34 -7.10
CA GLN A 45 -6.13 7.30 -6.34
C GLN A 45 -5.20 6.74 -5.24
N PRO A 46 -4.96 7.47 -4.14
CA PRO A 46 -3.90 7.14 -3.18
C PRO A 46 -4.23 5.87 -2.37
N VAL A 47 -5.49 5.63 -2.01
CA VAL A 47 -5.93 4.42 -1.30
C VAL A 47 -5.67 3.17 -2.14
N ARG A 48 -6.07 3.20 -3.42
CA ARG A 48 -5.84 2.09 -4.37
C ARG A 48 -4.36 1.88 -4.67
N PHE A 49 -3.57 2.95 -4.71
CA PHE A 49 -2.12 2.83 -4.85
C PHE A 49 -1.53 2.07 -3.66
N LEU A 50 -1.88 2.49 -2.44
CA LEU A 50 -1.39 1.84 -1.23
C LEU A 50 -1.84 0.38 -1.13
N ALA A 51 -3.09 0.07 -1.47
CA ALA A 51 -3.60 -1.31 -1.44
C ALA A 51 -2.85 -2.27 -2.38
N LYS A 52 -2.31 -1.79 -3.52
CA LYS A 52 -1.51 -2.60 -4.45
C LYS A 52 -0.05 -2.77 -4.00
N ARG A 53 0.40 -1.97 -3.04
CA ARG A 53 1.76 -1.98 -2.48
C ARG A 53 1.82 -2.61 -1.09
N PHE A 54 0.65 -2.79 -0.48
CA PHE A 54 0.46 -3.53 0.74
C PHE A 54 0.65 -5.02 0.49
#